data_AF-G3HMX1-F1
#
_entry.id   AF-G3HMX1-F1
#
_cell.length_a   1.000
_cell.length_b   1.000
_cell.length_c   1.000
_cell.angle_alpha   90.00
_cell.angle_beta   90.00
_cell.angle_gamma   90.00
#
_symmetry.space_group_name_H-M   'P 1'
#
loop_
_entity.id
_entity.type
_entity.pdbx_description
1 polymer ?
#
loop_
_entity_poly.entity_id
_entity_poly.type
_entity_poly.pdbx_seq_one_letter_code
_entity_poly.pdbx_strand_id
1 'polypeptide(L)'
;MEKAGAHLKGRAKRVIISTPSADAPMFVMGVNPDKYNSLKIVSTTNCLAPLAKGSDMLPGESYQVKQASEVPLKGILGYTKDQVVSCDFNSDSYSSTFDVLNDNFVNHISWYDNEFSYSNRAVDLMAYMASKE
;
A
#
# COMPACT_ATOMS: atom_id res chain seq x y z
N MET A 1 -1.88 -10.49 19.02
CA MET A 1 -1.99 -9.22 19.79
C MET A 1 -1.13 -9.15 21.06
N GLU A 2 -1.02 -10.24 21.84
CA GLU A 2 -0.37 -10.25 23.16
C GLU A 2 1.09 -9.74 23.16
N LYS A 3 1.93 -10.24 22.24
CA LYS A 3 3.33 -9.83 22.12
C LYS A 3 3.47 -8.33 21.81
N ALA A 4 2.70 -7.82 20.86
CA ALA A 4 2.68 -6.39 20.51
C ALA A 4 2.18 -5.53 21.68
N GLY A 5 1.23 -6.03 22.48
CA GLY A 5 0.71 -5.36 23.68
C GLY A 5 1.75 -5.12 24.77
N ALA A 6 2.87 -5.85 24.78
CA ALA A 6 3.98 -5.60 25.71
C ALA A 6 4.57 -4.19 25.52
N HIS A 7 4.62 -3.67 24.28
CA HIS A 7 5.09 -2.31 24.02
C HIS A 7 4.18 -1.24 24.64
N LEU A 8 2.85 -1.49 24.71
CA LEU A 8 1.92 -0.60 25.40
C LEU A 8 2.16 -0.58 26.92
N LYS A 9 2.49 -1.74 27.51
CA LYS A 9 2.92 -1.82 28.92
C LYS A 9 4.24 -1.05 29.15
N GLY A 10 5.11 -1.03 28.13
CA GLY A 10 6.34 -0.25 28.06
C GLY A 10 6.16 1.24 27.79
N ARG A 11 4.94 1.80 27.89
CA ARG A 11 4.57 3.21 27.66
C ARG A 11 4.52 3.67 26.19
N ALA A 12 4.62 2.77 25.21
CA ALA A 12 4.26 3.14 23.84
C ALA A 12 2.78 3.51 23.77
N LYS A 13 2.43 4.59 23.05
CA LYS A 13 1.04 5.01 22.89
C LYS A 13 0.28 4.12 21.90
N ARG A 14 0.97 3.72 20.82
CA ARG A 14 0.46 2.89 19.73
C ARG A 14 1.53 1.95 19.22
N VAL A 15 1.11 0.90 18.54
CA VAL A 15 1.98 -0.12 17.94
C VAL A 15 1.50 -0.42 16.52
N ILE A 16 2.41 -0.38 15.56
CA ILE A 16 2.18 -0.84 14.19
C ILE A 16 2.97 -2.14 14.02
N ILE A 17 2.27 -3.22 13.66
CA ILE A 17 2.88 -4.50 13.30
C ILE A 17 3.21 -4.45 11.82
N SER A 18 4.50 -4.57 11.50
CA SER A 18 5.02 -4.44 10.15
C SER A 18 4.94 -5.74 9.33
N THR A 19 3.91 -6.55 9.58
CA THR A 19 3.60 -7.78 8.86
C THR A 19 2.09 -8.06 8.97
N PRO A 20 1.52 -8.92 8.12
CA PRO A 20 0.18 -9.41 8.31
C PRO A 20 -0.02 -10.02 9.71
N SER A 21 -1.09 -9.60 10.38
CA SER A 21 -1.47 -10.11 11.68
C SER A 21 -2.85 -10.75 11.60
N ALA A 22 -3.01 -11.97 12.12
CA ALA A 22 -4.31 -12.61 12.23
C ALA A 22 -5.25 -11.89 13.23
N ASP A 23 -4.67 -11.21 14.22
CA ASP A 23 -5.42 -10.66 15.36
C ASP A 23 -5.56 -9.13 15.32
N ALA A 24 -4.66 -8.43 14.62
CA ALA A 24 -4.62 -6.97 14.63
C ALA A 24 -5.23 -6.40 13.34
N PRO A 25 -6.19 -5.46 13.42
CA PRO A 25 -6.80 -4.85 12.25
C PRO A 25 -5.75 -4.29 11.28
N MET A 26 -5.90 -4.60 10.00
CA MET A 26 -4.94 -4.26 8.96
C MET A 26 -5.36 -3.03 8.17
N PHE A 27 -4.43 -2.10 7.98
CA PHE A 27 -4.64 -0.89 7.18
C PHE A 27 -3.61 -0.79 6.07
N VAL A 28 -4.10 -0.43 4.89
CA VAL A 28 -3.34 -0.24 3.66
C VAL A 28 -3.65 1.16 3.15
N MET A 29 -2.62 2.00 3.09
CA MET A 29 -2.75 3.38 2.62
C MET A 29 -3.30 3.39 1.19
N GLY A 30 -4.21 4.33 0.90
CA GLY A 30 -4.90 4.41 -0.38
C GLY A 30 -6.09 3.44 -0.53
N VAL A 31 -6.19 2.40 0.31
CA VAL A 31 -7.26 1.40 0.20
C VAL A 31 -8.33 1.62 1.26
N ASN A 32 -7.97 1.50 2.54
CA ASN A 32 -8.89 1.56 3.68
C ASN A 32 -8.42 2.39 4.90
N PRO A 33 -7.58 3.44 4.77
CA PRO A 33 -7.09 4.19 5.93
C PRO A 33 -8.22 4.91 6.70
N ASP A 34 -9.29 5.28 6.00
CA ASP A 34 -10.51 5.91 6.53
C ASP A 34 -11.26 5.05 7.55
N LYS A 35 -11.10 3.73 7.50
CA LYS A 35 -11.72 2.79 8.47
C LYS A 35 -11.01 2.79 9.82
N TYR A 36 -9.87 3.47 9.96
CA TYR A 36 -9.15 3.55 11.20
C TYR A 36 -9.91 4.37 12.24
N ASN A 37 -10.14 3.76 13.42
CA ASN A 37 -10.87 4.38 14.52
C ASN A 37 -10.04 4.37 15.81
N SER A 38 -8.93 5.12 15.82
CA SER A 38 -8.10 5.35 17.01
C SER A 38 -7.60 4.11 17.73
N LEU A 39 -7.40 3.01 16.99
CA LEU A 39 -6.91 1.75 17.52
C LEU A 39 -5.47 1.87 18.05
N LYS A 40 -5.15 1.14 19.12
CA LYS A 40 -3.82 1.16 19.76
C LYS A 40 -2.81 0.23 19.10
N ILE A 41 -3.28 -0.89 18.55
CA ILE A 41 -2.44 -1.87 17.85
C ILE A 41 -3.08 -2.15 16.50
N VAL A 42 -2.31 -1.95 15.44
CA VAL A 42 -2.74 -2.19 14.06
C VAL A 42 -1.66 -2.96 13.30
N SER A 43 -2.00 -3.55 12.16
CA SER A 43 -1.04 -4.14 11.24
C SER A 43 -1.06 -3.45 9.88
N THR A 44 0.02 -3.57 9.13
CA THR A 44 0.09 -3.10 7.74
C THR A 44 0.88 -4.08 6.88
N THR A 45 0.60 -4.09 5.58
CA THR A 45 1.27 -4.94 4.60
C THR A 45 1.47 -4.14 3.32
N ASN A 46 2.50 -4.47 2.55
CA ASN A 46 2.48 -4.18 1.13
C ASN A 46 1.55 -5.22 0.49
N CYS A 47 0.56 -4.80 -0.26
CA CYS A 47 -0.29 -5.73 -0.98
C CYS A 47 -0.71 -5.11 -2.30
N LEU A 48 -1.05 -5.96 -3.28
CA LEU A 48 -1.64 -5.57 -4.56
C LEU A 48 -3.01 -4.88 -4.43
N ALA A 49 -3.47 -4.57 -3.22
CA ALA A 49 -4.78 -3.95 -3.01
C ALA A 49 -4.94 -2.57 -3.67
N PRO A 50 -3.91 -1.69 -3.78
CA PRO A 50 -4.03 -0.47 -4.56
C PRO A 50 -4.29 -0.76 -6.05
N LEU A 51 -3.67 -1.79 -6.62
CA LEU A 51 -3.93 -2.22 -7.99
C LEU A 51 -5.36 -2.73 -8.15
N ALA A 52 -5.80 -3.63 -7.27
CA ALA A 52 -7.17 -4.16 -7.29
C ALA A 52 -8.22 -3.04 -7.19
N LYS A 53 -8.00 -2.06 -6.30
CA LYS A 53 -8.85 -0.87 -6.19
C LYS A 53 -8.84 0.00 -7.45
N GLY A 54 -7.71 0.06 -8.16
CA GLY A 54 -7.58 0.78 -9.43
C GLY A 54 -8.23 0.08 -10.62
N SER A 55 -8.28 -1.26 -10.63
CA SER A 55 -8.86 -2.07 -11.72
C SER A 55 -10.38 -2.20 -11.65
N ASP A 56 -10.99 -2.02 -10.48
CA ASP A 56 -12.43 -2.25 -10.25
C ASP A 56 -13.36 -1.12 -10.79
N MET A 57 -12.85 -0.10 -11.49
CA MET A 57 -13.62 1.13 -11.72
C MET A 57 -14.54 1.13 -12.97
N LEU A 58 -14.28 0.43 -14.09
CA LEU A 58 -15.00 0.48 -15.40
C LEU A 58 -14.47 -0.60 -16.42
N PRO A 59 -14.93 -0.67 -17.70
CA PRO A 59 -14.24 -1.41 -18.77
C PRO A 59 -12.96 -0.69 -19.26
N GLY A 60 -11.88 -1.43 -19.51
CA GLY A 60 -10.58 -0.88 -19.94
C GLY A 60 -9.62 -0.61 -18.77
N GLU A 61 -9.14 -1.69 -18.15
CA GLU A 61 -8.37 -1.67 -16.89
C GLU A 61 -7.15 -0.75 -16.93
N SER A 62 -6.39 -0.76 -18.03
CA SER A 62 -5.18 0.08 -18.17
C SER A 62 -5.46 1.58 -18.06
N TYR A 63 -6.58 2.06 -18.60
CA TYR A 63 -6.94 3.47 -18.54
C TYR A 63 -7.34 3.88 -17.11
N GLN A 64 -8.05 3.01 -16.39
CA GLN A 64 -8.45 3.29 -15.02
C GLN A 64 -7.30 3.23 -14.06
N VAL A 65 -6.42 2.23 -14.20
CA VAL A 65 -5.22 2.13 -13.35
C VAL A 65 -4.34 3.36 -13.55
N LYS A 66 -4.22 3.87 -14.79
CA LYS A 66 -3.56 5.15 -15.07
C LYS A 66 -4.25 6.34 -14.40
N GLN A 67 -5.57 6.47 -14.51
CA GLN A 67 -6.28 7.56 -13.81
C GLN A 67 -6.18 7.43 -12.28
N ALA A 68 -6.22 6.21 -11.78
CA ALA A 68 -6.11 5.91 -10.35
C ALA A 68 -4.74 6.32 -9.81
N SER A 69 -3.65 6.01 -10.53
CA SER A 69 -2.29 6.40 -10.17
C SER A 69 -2.07 7.91 -10.19
N GLU A 70 -2.76 8.64 -11.06
CA GLU A 70 -2.62 10.10 -11.20
C GLU A 70 -3.49 10.89 -10.21
N VAL A 71 -4.63 10.32 -9.76
CA VAL A 71 -5.65 11.04 -8.97
C VAL A 71 -5.86 10.42 -7.58
N PRO A 72 -6.72 9.39 -7.39
CA PRO A 72 -7.07 8.91 -6.05
C PRO A 72 -5.95 8.17 -5.31
N LEU A 73 -4.94 7.64 -6.02
CA LEU A 73 -3.85 6.85 -5.47
C LEU A 73 -2.47 7.44 -5.80
N LYS A 74 -2.41 8.74 -6.07
CA LYS A 74 -1.17 9.44 -6.35
C LYS A 74 -0.17 9.27 -5.20
N GLY A 75 1.05 8.86 -5.53
CA GLY A 75 2.12 8.54 -4.58
C GLY A 75 2.00 7.16 -3.92
N ILE A 76 0.97 6.37 -4.26
CA ILE A 76 0.74 5.02 -3.75
C ILE A 76 0.76 4.00 -4.88
N LEU A 77 0.01 4.27 -5.95
CA LEU A 77 -0.04 3.47 -7.17
C LEU A 77 0.74 4.19 -8.28
N GLY A 78 1.67 3.49 -8.90
CA GLY A 78 2.40 3.91 -10.09
C GLY A 78 1.85 3.26 -11.36
N TYR A 79 2.21 3.81 -12.51
CA TYR A 79 1.84 3.30 -13.83
C TYR A 79 3.00 3.51 -14.80
N THR A 80 3.35 2.50 -15.58
CA THR A 80 4.38 2.60 -16.62
C THR A 80 3.98 1.86 -17.90
N LYS A 81 4.50 2.35 -19.03
CA LYS A 81 4.49 1.68 -20.34
C LYS A 81 5.92 1.46 -20.88
N ASP A 82 6.92 1.79 -20.09
CA ASP A 82 8.31 1.68 -20.48
C ASP A 82 8.77 0.23 -20.37
N GLN A 83 9.77 -0.17 -21.15
CA GLN A 83 10.42 -1.47 -20.97
C GLN A 83 11.31 -1.41 -19.74
N VAL A 84 10.82 -1.98 -18.64
CA VAL A 84 11.45 -1.93 -17.33
C VAL A 84 11.88 -3.32 -16.86
N VAL A 85 12.82 -3.34 -15.93
CA VAL A 85 13.26 -4.53 -15.21
C VAL A 85 13.29 -4.24 -13.71
N SER A 86 13.53 -5.27 -12.90
CA SER A 86 13.44 -5.16 -11.44
C SER A 86 14.30 -4.06 -10.83
N CYS A 87 15.51 -3.82 -11.35
CA CYS A 87 16.44 -2.84 -10.78
C CYS A 87 15.99 -1.39 -10.97
N ASP A 88 15.09 -1.12 -11.92
CA ASP A 88 14.53 0.21 -12.14
C ASP A 88 13.60 0.63 -11.00
N PHE A 89 13.14 -0.33 -10.18
CA PHE A 89 12.25 -0.11 -9.05
C PHE A 89 12.96 -0.13 -7.69
N ASN A 90 14.29 -0.26 -7.66
CA ASN A 90 15.02 -0.21 -6.39
C ASN A 90 14.86 1.16 -5.75
N SER A 91 14.47 1.19 -4.48
CA SER A 91 14.10 2.39 -3.74
C SER A 91 12.88 3.13 -4.33
N ASP A 92 12.02 2.44 -5.08
CA ASP A 92 10.74 3.00 -5.48
C ASP A 92 9.79 3.08 -4.28
N SER A 93 9.21 4.26 -4.08
CA SER A 93 8.28 4.56 -2.98
C SER A 93 6.84 4.14 -3.28
N TYR A 94 6.49 3.86 -4.54
CA TYR A 94 5.16 3.36 -4.88
C TYR A 94 4.95 1.95 -4.33
N SER A 95 3.78 1.71 -3.75
CA SER A 95 3.41 0.38 -3.23
C SER A 95 3.16 -0.65 -4.31
N SER A 96 2.84 -0.18 -5.51
CA SER A 96 2.53 -1.01 -6.66
C SER A 96 2.70 -0.11 -7.88
N THR A 97 3.52 -0.52 -8.84
CA THR A 97 3.64 0.14 -10.14
C THR A 97 3.13 -0.80 -11.22
N PHE A 98 2.01 -0.45 -11.84
CA PHE A 98 1.39 -1.26 -12.89
C PHE A 98 2.14 -1.13 -14.20
N ASP A 99 2.52 -2.27 -14.78
CA ASP A 99 3.32 -2.37 -15.99
C ASP A 99 2.46 -2.88 -17.16
N VAL A 100 2.22 -2.01 -18.14
CA VAL A 100 1.45 -2.32 -19.34
C VAL A 100 2.40 -2.69 -20.48
N LEU A 101 2.74 -3.98 -20.56
CA LEU A 101 3.64 -4.50 -21.58
C LEU A 101 3.05 -4.48 -23.01
N ASN A 102 1.73 -4.61 -23.16
CA ASN A 102 1.05 -4.50 -24.45
C ASN A 102 -0.44 -4.17 -24.31
N ASP A 103 -1.04 -3.61 -25.36
CA ASP A 103 -2.45 -3.17 -25.36
C ASP A 103 -3.46 -4.33 -25.59
N ASN A 104 -3.00 -5.57 -25.80
CA ASN A 104 -3.82 -6.68 -26.33
C ASN A 104 -3.93 -7.92 -25.43
N PHE A 105 -3.16 -8.05 -24.34
CA PHE A 105 -3.16 -9.24 -23.48
C PHE A 105 -3.20 -8.91 -21.98
N VAL A 106 -4.13 -9.58 -21.28
CA VAL A 106 -4.54 -9.36 -19.88
C VAL A 106 -3.59 -10.05 -18.88
N ASN A 107 -2.30 -9.78 -18.96
CA ASN A 107 -1.37 -10.17 -17.90
C ASN A 107 -1.13 -8.94 -17.02
N HIS A 108 -1.76 -8.90 -15.86
CA HIS A 108 -1.51 -7.86 -14.86
C HIS A 108 -0.13 -8.09 -14.25
N ILE A 109 0.81 -7.21 -14.55
CA ILE A 109 2.13 -7.18 -13.91
C ILE A 109 2.19 -5.92 -13.07
N SER A 110 2.64 -6.09 -11.83
CA SER A 110 2.94 -4.97 -10.95
C SER A 110 4.27 -5.20 -10.27
N TRP A 111 5.11 -4.19 -10.32
CA TRP A 111 6.37 -4.13 -9.59
C TRP A 111 6.15 -3.46 -8.23
N TYR A 112 6.99 -3.83 -7.27
CA TYR A 112 7.10 -3.15 -5.97
C TYR A 112 8.46 -3.47 -5.35
N ASP A 113 9.09 -2.48 -4.75
CA ASP A 113 10.24 -2.70 -3.87
C ASP A 113 9.71 -3.20 -2.52
N ASN A 114 9.99 -4.46 -2.18
CA ASN A 114 9.47 -5.10 -0.97
C ASN A 114 10.02 -4.50 0.34
N GLU A 115 11.15 -3.78 0.30
CA GLU A 115 11.76 -3.15 1.47
C GLU A 115 11.38 -1.67 1.54
N PHE A 116 11.65 -0.92 0.47
CA PHE A 116 11.55 0.53 0.47
C PHE A 116 10.10 1.00 0.43
N SER A 117 9.30 0.50 -0.52
CA SER A 117 7.90 0.93 -0.64
C SER A 117 7.10 0.55 0.61
N TYR A 118 7.39 -0.62 1.18
CA TYR A 118 6.74 -1.08 2.40
C TYR A 118 7.08 -0.19 3.61
N SER A 119 8.37 0.15 3.76
CA SER A 119 8.83 1.04 4.83
C SER A 119 8.17 2.42 4.75
N ASN A 120 7.99 2.96 3.54
CA ASN A 120 7.26 4.21 3.33
C ASN A 120 5.80 4.09 3.80
N ARG A 121 5.11 3.00 3.47
CA ARG A 121 3.72 2.78 3.92
C ARG A 121 3.57 2.68 5.44
N ALA A 122 4.56 2.12 6.13
CA ALA A 122 4.57 2.11 7.59
C ALA A 122 4.68 3.53 8.18
N VAL A 123 5.51 4.38 7.59
CA VAL A 123 5.65 5.80 7.98
C VAL A 123 4.37 6.58 7.67
N ASP A 124 3.79 6.38 6.48
CA ASP A 124 2.53 7.03 6.07
C ASP A 124 1.38 6.67 7.02
N LEU A 125 1.28 5.38 7.40
CA LEU A 125 0.28 4.93 8.37
C LEU A 125 0.51 5.56 9.74
N MET A 126 1.77 5.65 10.19
CA MET A 126 2.11 6.31 11.45
C MET A 126 1.70 7.79 11.45
N ALA A 127 2.03 8.51 10.38
CA ALA A 127 1.64 9.92 10.22
C ALA A 127 0.12 10.09 10.17
N TYR A 128 -0.58 9.20 9.45
CA TYR A 128 -2.04 9.20 9.39
C TYR A 128 -2.66 8.96 10.77
N MET A 129 -2.17 7.96 11.51
CA MET A 129 -2.65 7.65 12.87
C MET A 129 -2.44 8.82 13.83
N ALA A 130 -1.33 9.54 13.71
CA ALA A 130 -1.03 10.74 14.50
C ALA A 130 -1.95 11.92 14.13
N SER A 131 -2.34 12.07 12.87
CA SER A 131 -3.25 13.14 12.41
C SER A 131 -4.71 12.96 12.86
N LYS A 132 -5.06 11.78 13.38
CA LYS A 132 -6.40 11.43 13.88
C LYS A 132 -6.49 11.48 15.40
N GLU A 133 -5.45 11.98 16.06
CA GLU A 133 -5.48 12.35 17.49
C GLU A 133 -6.06 13.75 17.67
#